data_AF-A0A7W5FJ47-F1
#
_entry.id   AF-A0A7W5FJ47-F1
#
_cell.length_a   1.000
_cell.length_b   1.000
_cell.length_c   1.000
_cell.angle_alpha   90.00
_cell.angle_beta   90.00
_cell.angle_gamma   90.00
#
_symmetry.space_group_name_H-M   'P 1'
#
loop_
_entity.id
_entity.type
_entity.pdbx_description
1 polymer ?
#
loop_
_entity_poly.entity_id
_entity_poly.type
_entity_poly.pdbx_seq_one_letter_code
_entity_poly.pdbx_strand_id
1 'polypeptide(L)'
;MARLEIGYLLPTRDQAVLGEHEPGRLIHQARRAEALGFDSVWAGDSPVTRPRADPLLLLAAVAQATERVRIGTAVLLPAEAFADLVLPPLRQEEPR
;
A
#
# COMPACT_ATOMS: atom_id res chain seq x y z
N MET A 1 -9.94 -17.00 25.60
CA MET A 1 -8.74 -16.31 25.09
C MET A 1 -9.03 -15.82 23.69
N ALA A 2 -8.65 -14.58 23.35
CA ALA A 2 -8.82 -14.07 21.99
C ALA A 2 -7.86 -14.82 21.03
N ARG A 3 -8.34 -15.15 19.83
CA ARG A 3 -7.53 -15.75 18.77
C ARG A 3 -6.48 -14.72 18.29
N LEU A 4 -5.24 -15.15 18.07
CA LEU A 4 -4.22 -14.33 17.42
C LEU A 4 -4.60 -14.10 15.95
N GLU A 5 -4.56 -12.83 15.52
CA GLU A 5 -4.77 -12.44 14.13
C GLU A 5 -3.47 -11.90 13.53
N ILE A 6 -3.18 -12.29 12.29
CA ILE A 6 -1.95 -11.91 11.58
C ILE A 6 -2.32 -11.15 10.30
N GLY A 7 -1.78 -9.94 10.17
CA GLY A 7 -1.93 -9.08 9.00
C GLY A 7 -0.67 -9.01 8.13
N TYR A 8 -0.84 -8.82 6.83
CA TYR A 8 0.24 -8.62 5.86
C TYR A 8 0.23 -7.20 5.29
N LEU A 9 1.30 -6.44 5.51
CA LEU A 9 1.52 -5.14 4.87
C LEU A 9 2.08 -5.37 3.46
N LEU A 10 1.34 -4.94 2.44
CA LEU A 10 1.79 -5.04 1.06
C LEU A 10 3.09 -4.23 0.86
N PRO A 11 4.06 -4.73 0.07
CA PRO A 11 5.35 -4.10 -0.13
C PRO A 11 5.26 -2.92 -1.12
N THR A 12 4.37 -1.96 -0.84
CA THR A 12 4.18 -0.75 -1.67
C THR A 12 5.43 0.14 -1.69
N ARG A 13 6.27 0.05 -0.65
CA ARG A 13 7.56 0.74 -0.58
C ARG A 13 8.57 0.16 -1.55
N ASP A 14 8.69 -1.17 -1.60
CA ASP A 14 9.73 -1.84 -2.38
C ASP A 14 9.52 -1.61 -3.88
N GLN A 15 8.25 -1.59 -4.32
CA GLN A 15 7.88 -1.22 -5.68
C GLN A 15 8.35 0.20 -6.07
N ALA A 16 8.12 1.18 -5.20
CA ALA A 16 8.62 2.55 -5.42
C ALA A 16 10.14 2.65 -5.34
N VAL A 17 10.80 1.79 -4.54
CA VAL A 17 12.26 1.75 -4.46
C VAL A 17 12.89 1.23 -5.75
N LEU A 18 12.29 0.21 -6.34
CA LEU A 18 12.78 -0.50 -7.52
C LEU A 18 12.28 0.08 -8.85
N GLY A 19 11.40 1.09 -8.82
CA GLY A 19 10.78 1.66 -10.02
C GLY A 19 9.76 0.72 -10.69
N GLU A 20 9.33 -0.32 -9.98
CA GLU A 20 8.31 -1.26 -10.46
C GLU A 20 6.92 -0.70 -10.16
N HIS A 21 6.21 -0.25 -11.18
CA HIS A 21 4.89 0.37 -11.03
C HIS A 21 3.73 -0.58 -11.39
N GLU A 22 3.95 -1.89 -11.42
CA GLU A 22 2.96 -2.88 -11.81
C GLU A 22 2.02 -3.23 -10.63
N PRO A 23 0.77 -2.71 -10.60
CA PRO A 23 -0.13 -2.93 -9.47
C PRO A 23 -0.57 -4.39 -9.38
N GLY A 24 -0.54 -5.11 -10.51
CA GLY A 24 -0.84 -6.54 -10.58
C GLY A 24 0.00 -7.41 -9.65
N ARG A 25 1.26 -7.03 -9.36
CA ARG A 25 2.10 -7.78 -8.42
C ARG A 25 1.60 -7.63 -6.98
N LEU A 26 1.10 -6.46 -6.60
CA LEU A 26 0.53 -6.24 -5.27
C LEU A 26 -0.80 -6.97 -5.09
N ILE A 27 -1.64 -6.96 -6.12
CA ILE A 27 -2.90 -7.70 -6.15
C ILE A 27 -2.64 -9.21 -6.04
N HIS A 28 -1.66 -9.73 -6.78
CA HIS A 28 -1.24 -11.13 -6.68
C HIS A 28 -0.74 -11.48 -5.27
N GLN A 29 0.03 -10.60 -4.63
CA GLN A 29 0.47 -10.80 -3.25
C GLN A 29 -0.69 -10.83 -2.25
N ALA A 30 -1.69 -9.96 -2.42
CA ALA A 30 -2.90 -9.99 -1.58
C ALA A 30 -3.68 -11.30 -1.72
N ARG A 31 -3.86 -11.80 -2.95
CA ARG A 31 -4.47 -13.12 -3.20
C ARG A 31 -3.70 -14.26 -2.54
N ARG A 32 -2.36 -14.20 -2.58
CA ARG A 32 -1.53 -15.20 -1.90
C ARG A 32 -1.65 -15.11 -0.38
N ALA A 33 -1.71 -13.91 0.19
CA ALA A 33 -1.91 -13.73 1.63
C ALA A 33 -3.25 -14.33 2.08
N GLU A 34 -4.34 -14.08 1.33
CA GLU A 34 -5.63 -14.71 1.60
C GLU A 34 -5.57 -16.25 1.52
N ALA A 35 -4.94 -16.80 0.47
CA ALA A 35 -4.79 -18.24 0.30
C ALA A 35 -3.95 -18.90 1.41
N LEU A 36 -3.02 -18.16 2.01
CA LEU A 36 -2.18 -18.59 3.13
C LEU A 36 -2.86 -18.45 4.49
N GLY A 37 -4.06 -17.86 4.55
CA GLY A 37 -4.86 -17.74 5.78
C GLY A 37 -4.53 -16.52 6.64
N PHE A 38 -3.93 -15.47 6.06
CA PHE A 38 -3.81 -14.18 6.76
C PHE A 38 -5.19 -13.59 7.03
N ASP A 39 -5.37 -12.97 8.20
CA ASP A 39 -6.65 -12.41 8.60
C ASP A 39 -6.88 -11.01 7.98
N SER A 40 -5.81 -10.31 7.58
CA SER A 40 -5.90 -8.98 6.95
C SER A 40 -4.73 -8.63 6.03
N VAL A 41 -4.97 -7.71 5.10
CA VAL A 41 -3.98 -7.12 4.18
C VAL A 41 -4.04 -5.59 4.27
N TRP A 42 -2.88 -4.95 4.25
CA TRP A 42 -2.76 -3.51 4.50
C TRP A 42 -1.95 -2.81 3.41
N ALA A 43 -2.34 -1.59 3.05
CA ALA A 43 -1.57 -0.70 2.17
C ALA A 43 -1.28 0.63 2.87
N GLY A 44 -0.04 1.12 2.76
CA GLY A 44 0.38 2.40 3.35
C GLY A 44 0.48 3.52 2.32
N ASP A 45 0.13 4.73 2.74
CA ASP A 45 0.31 5.97 2.00
C ASP A 45 1.75 6.53 2.14
N SER A 46 2.23 7.26 1.13
CA SER A 46 3.54 7.91 1.16
C SER A 46 3.66 9.06 0.13
N PRO A 47 3.16 10.26 0.46
CA PRO A 47 3.10 11.38 -0.49
C PRO A 47 4.46 12.05 -0.74
N VAL A 48 5.42 11.88 0.18
CA VAL A 48 6.66 12.68 0.22
C VAL A 48 7.87 11.97 -0.43
N THR A 49 7.80 10.64 -0.58
CA THR A 49 8.94 9.81 -1.02
C THR A 49 8.52 8.87 -2.14
N ARG A 50 8.72 9.34 -3.39
CA ARG A 50 8.44 8.67 -4.68
C ARG A 50 6.97 8.27 -4.92
N PRO A 51 6.47 8.31 -6.17
CA PRO A 51 5.09 7.96 -6.47
C PRO A 51 4.82 6.51 -6.05
N ARG A 52 3.89 6.32 -5.11
CA ARG A 52 3.32 4.99 -4.80
C ARG A 52 1.96 4.87 -5.48
N ALA A 53 1.48 3.64 -5.62
CA ALA A 53 0.08 3.42 -5.95
C ALA A 53 -0.80 4.06 -4.87
N ASP A 54 -1.82 4.81 -5.29
CA ASP A 54 -2.85 5.34 -4.39
C ASP A 54 -3.40 4.18 -3.54
N PRO A 55 -3.32 4.26 -2.20
CA PRO A 55 -3.66 3.14 -1.33
C PRO A 55 -5.14 2.78 -1.41
N LEU A 56 -6.03 3.73 -1.68
CA LEU A 56 -7.46 3.47 -1.79
C LEU A 56 -7.79 2.76 -3.11
N LEU A 57 -7.19 3.17 -4.22
CA LEU A 57 -7.33 2.50 -5.51
C LEU A 57 -6.72 1.09 -5.49
N LEU A 58 -5.57 0.93 -4.86
CA LEU A 58 -4.96 -0.37 -4.68
C LEU A 58 -5.86 -1.30 -3.85
N LEU A 59 -6.36 -0.83 -2.70
CA LEU A 59 -7.22 -1.63 -1.84
C LEU A 59 -8.58 -1.94 -2.49
N ALA A 60 -9.10 -1.05 -3.34
CA ALA A 60 -10.29 -1.33 -4.15
C ALA A 60 -10.04 -2.49 -5.14
N ALA A 61 -8.88 -2.51 -5.80
CA ALA A 61 -8.48 -3.62 -6.67
C ALA A 61 -8.25 -4.92 -5.88
N VAL A 62 -7.68 -4.83 -4.67
CA VAL A 62 -7.55 -5.99 -3.78
C VAL A 62 -8.93 -6.51 -3.39
N ALA A 63 -9.86 -5.64 -2.99
CA ALA A 63 -11.24 -6.00 -2.64
C ALA A 63 -11.94 -6.77 -3.77
N GLN A 64 -11.68 -6.38 -5.02
CA GLN A 64 -12.22 -7.07 -6.20
C GLN A 64 -11.59 -8.45 -6.44
N ALA A 65 -10.34 -8.64 -6.01
CA ALA A 65 -9.54 -9.84 -6.29
C ALA A 65 -9.54 -10.89 -5.16
N THR A 66 -10.11 -10.57 -3.99
CA THR A 66 -10.14 -11.41 -2.79
C THR A 66 -11.55 -11.47 -2.20
N GLU A 67 -11.87 -12.49 -1.40
CA GLU A 67 -13.26 -12.76 -0.96
C GLU A 67 -13.48 -12.67 0.56
N ARG A 68 -12.43 -12.85 1.36
CA ARG A 68 -12.52 -13.08 2.81
C ARG A 68 -11.55 -12.25 3.64
N VAL A 69 -10.37 -11.95 3.11
CA VAL A 69 -9.35 -11.21 3.84
C VAL A 69 -9.80 -9.78 4.14
N ARG A 70 -9.64 -9.32 5.37
CA ARG A 70 -9.94 -7.92 5.71
C ARG A 70 -8.90 -7.01 5.05
N ILE A 71 -9.33 -5.85 4.58
CA ILE A 71 -8.46 -4.87 3.94
C ILE A 71 -8.45 -3.56 4.74
N GLY A 72 -7.29 -2.90 4.80
CA GLY A 72 -7.17 -1.64 5.54
C GLY A 72 -5.96 -0.81 5.14
N THR A 73 -5.91 0.44 5.61
CA THR A 73 -4.78 1.35 5.40
C THR A 73 -3.82 1.36 6.59
N ALA A 74 -2.52 1.49 6.34
CA ALA A 74 -1.48 1.51 7.36
C ALA A 74 -0.35 2.49 7.02
N VAL A 75 -0.56 3.81 7.08
CA VAL A 75 -1.77 4.56 7.44
C VAL A 75 -2.23 5.40 6.24
N LEU A 76 -3.48 5.85 6.24
CA LEU A 76 -3.92 6.90 5.32
C LEU A 76 -3.61 8.26 5.95
N LEU A 77 -2.87 9.12 5.27
CA LEU A 77 -2.52 10.44 5.81
C LEU A 77 -3.64 11.45 5.55
N PRO A 78 -4.12 12.18 6.57
CA PRO A 78 -5.08 13.24 6.35
C PRO A 78 -4.41 14.42 5.63
N ALA A 79 -5.00 14.82 4.50
CA ALA A 79 -4.66 15.98 3.66
C ALA A 79 -3.44 15.81 2.72
N GLU A 80 -3.68 15.20 1.57
CA GLU A 80 -2.73 15.14 0.45
C GLU A 80 -2.68 16.48 -0.33
N ALA A 81 -3.81 17.16 -0.49
CA ALA A 81 -3.91 18.41 -1.28
C ALA A 81 -3.22 19.63 -0.64
N PHE A 82 -2.90 19.60 0.67
CA PHE A 82 -2.32 20.76 1.37
C PHE A 82 -0.78 20.74 1.33
N ALA A 83 -0.16 19.56 1.24
CA ALA A 83 1.29 19.41 1.27
C ALA A 83 1.94 20.00 0.00
N ASP A 84 1.40 19.72 -1.19
CA ASP A 84 1.88 20.27 -2.46
C ASP A 84 1.63 21.78 -2.60
N LEU A 85 0.69 22.33 -1.82
CA LEU A 85 0.36 23.76 -1.83
C LEU A 85 1.23 24.59 -0.88
N VAL A 86 1.84 23.97 0.15
CA VAL A 86 2.51 24.69 1.25
C VAL A 86 3.98 24.31 1.40
N LEU A 87 4.40 23.13 0.94
CA LEU A 87 5.79 22.69 1.03
C LEU A 87 6.51 22.87 -0.30
N PRO A 88 7.74 23.43 -0.31
CA PRO A 88 8.56 23.44 -1.51
C PRO A 88 8.85 22.00 -1.97
N PRO A 89 8.98 21.74 -3.29
CA PRO A 89 9.23 20.41 -3.80
C PRO A 89 10.51 19.85 -3.17
N LEU A 90 10.37 18.75 -2.44
CA LEU A 90 11.51 18.07 -1.84
C LEU A 90 12.31 17.41 -2.96
N ARG A 91 13.60 17.76 -3.05
CA ARG A 91 14.53 17.10 -3.98
C ARG A 91 14.54 15.62 -3.64
N GLN A 92 14.02 14.81 -4.56
CA GLN A 92 14.27 13.38 -4.55
C GLN A 92 15.74 13.21 -4.96
N GLU A 93 16.62 12.92 -3.99
CA GLU A 93 17.99 12.52 -4.33
C GLU A 93 17.91 11.16 -5.02
N GLU A 94 18.15 11.14 -6.33
CA GLU A 94 18.37 9.91 -7.09
C GLU A 94 19.64 9.23 -6.56
N PRO A 95 19.59 7.94 -6.19
CA PRO A 95 20.79 7.19 -5.87
C PRO A 95 21.66 7.11 -7.14
N ARG A 96 22.90 7.60 -7.02
CA ARG A 96 23.94 7.52 -8.05
C ARG A 96 24.40 6.08 -8.30
#